data_AF-A0A1Y3YVC7-F1
#
_entry.id   AF-A0A1Y3YVC7-F1
#
_cell.length_a   1.000
_cell.length_b   1.000
_cell.length_c   1.000
_cell.angle_alpha   90.00
_cell.angle_beta   90.00
_cell.angle_gamma   90.00
#
_symmetry.space_group_name_H-M   'P 1'
#
loop_
_entity.id
_entity.type
_entity.pdbx_description
1 polymer ?
#
loop_
_entity_poly.entity_id
_entity_poly.type
_entity_poly.pdbx_seq_one_letter_code
_entity_poly.pdbx_strand_id
1 'polypeptide(L)'
;MKHYNLSEIMKRAHNFYKTGKYTWSESLKKSWKMAKFSVRVKEDIANIVDYKVADNKAFADRLREEAKRYKPAGRSSYDDLSIPASAYYNPYSYGRFGSHYVGD
;
A
#
# COMPACT_ATOMS: atom_id res chain seq x y z
N MET A 1 18.11 29.12 4.13
CA MET A 1 16.92 29.99 4.28
C MET A 1 15.74 29.34 3.58
N LYS A 2 14.50 29.53 4.07
CA LYS A 2 13.32 28.99 3.37
C LYS A 2 13.18 29.68 2.01
N HIS A 3 13.19 28.90 0.93
CA HIS A 3 13.03 29.42 -0.44
C HIS A 3 11.54 29.56 -0.76
N TYR A 4 11.12 30.77 -1.11
CA TYR A 4 9.75 31.06 -1.51
C TYR A 4 9.69 31.35 -3.01
N ASN A 5 8.67 30.82 -3.68
CA ASN A 5 8.43 31.11 -5.09
C ASN A 5 7.83 32.52 -5.24
N LEU A 6 8.69 33.52 -5.47
CA LEU A 6 8.29 34.92 -5.60
C LEU A 6 7.31 35.15 -6.75
N SER A 7 7.48 34.44 -7.87
CA SER A 7 6.57 34.55 -9.03
C SER A 7 5.16 34.10 -8.66
N GLU A 8 5.04 32.99 -7.92
CA GLU A 8 3.74 32.47 -7.49
C GLU A 8 3.08 33.39 -6.46
N ILE A 9 3.86 33.96 -5.54
CA ILE A 9 3.35 34.95 -4.57
C ILE A 9 2.82 36.18 -5.30
N MET A 10 3.54 36.69 -6.30
CA MET A 10 3.06 37.83 -7.09
C MET A 10 1.81 37.51 -7.90
N LYS A 11 1.76 36.35 -8.57
CA LYS A 11 0.57 35.91 -9.32
C LYS A 11 -0.67 35.86 -8.42
N ARG A 12 -0.53 35.29 -7.22
CA ARG A 12 -1.64 35.23 -6.24
C ARG A 12 -2.04 36.60 -5.73
N ALA A 13 -1.08 37.48 -5.43
CA ALA A 13 -1.36 38.86 -5.03
C ALA A 13 -2.13 39.60 -6.12
N HIS A 14 -1.73 39.44 -7.39
CA HIS A 14 -2.43 40.02 -8.52
C HIS A 14 -3.86 39.48 -8.67
N ASN A 15 -4.05 38.17 -8.50
CA ASN A 15 -5.39 37.57 -8.51
C ASN A 15 -6.28 38.12 -7.38
N PHE A 16 -5.74 38.32 -6.18
CA PHE A 16 -6.49 38.94 -5.08
C PHE A 16 -6.84 40.39 -5.38
N TYR A 17 -5.90 41.16 -5.93
CA TYR A 17 -6.15 42.55 -6.30
C TYR A 17 -7.22 42.66 -7.38
N LYS A 18 -7.22 41.76 -8.37
CA LYS A 18 -8.23 41.70 -9.45
C LYS A 18 -9.66 41.50 -8.92
N THR A 19 -9.84 40.95 -7.72
CA THR A 19 -11.18 40.80 -7.13
C THR A 19 -11.82 42.13 -6.72
N GLY A 20 -11.05 43.23 -6.63
CA GLY A 20 -11.52 44.53 -6.16
C GLY A 20 -11.82 44.60 -4.67
N LYS A 21 -11.70 43.49 -3.93
CA LYS A 21 -12.01 43.40 -2.49
C LYS A 21 -10.88 43.88 -1.58
N TYR A 22 -9.67 43.99 -2.10
CA TYR A 22 -8.46 44.25 -1.34
C TYR A 22 -7.57 45.26 -2.05
N THR A 23 -6.89 46.10 -1.29
CA THR A 23 -5.81 46.94 -1.82
C THR A 23 -4.63 46.07 -2.27
N TRP A 24 -3.74 46.63 -3.09
CA TRP A 24 -2.53 45.91 -3.54
C TRP A 24 -1.67 45.44 -2.37
N SER A 25 -1.49 46.29 -1.35
CA SER A 25 -0.69 45.98 -0.17
C SER A 25 -1.30 44.86 0.68
N GLU A 26 -2.62 44.83 0.84
CA GLU A 26 -3.33 43.74 1.52
C GLU A 26 -3.27 42.42 0.74
N SER A 27 -3.42 42.50 -0.57
CA SER A 27 -3.31 41.35 -1.48
C SER A 27 -1.92 40.71 -1.39
N LEU A 28 -0.88 41.55 -1.36
CA LEU A 28 0.50 41.11 -1.19
C LEU A 28 0.73 40.46 0.19
N LYS A 29 0.26 41.09 1.27
CA LYS A 29 0.35 40.53 2.63
C LYS A 29 -0.36 39.17 2.74
N LYS A 30 -1.57 39.04 2.17
CA LYS A 30 -2.33 37.78 2.15
C LYS A 30 -1.57 36.69 1.39
N SER A 31 -1.05 37.01 0.20
CA SER A 31 -0.28 36.06 -0.60
C SER A 31 0.96 35.54 0.15
N TRP A 32 1.70 36.44 0.80
CA TRP A 32 2.84 36.07 1.65
C TRP A 32 2.44 35.18 2.83
N LYS A 33 1.31 35.48 3.51
CA LYS A 33 0.79 34.66 4.60
C LYS A 33 0.45 33.25 4.11
N MET A 34 -0.19 33.13 2.94
CA MET A 34 -0.50 31.84 2.32
C MET A 34 0.76 31.06 1.93
N ALA A 35 1.79 31.73 1.39
CA ALA A 35 3.05 31.07 1.04
C ALA A 35 3.74 30.49 2.27
N LYS A 36 3.83 31.26 3.36
CA LYS A 36 4.37 30.78 4.65
C LYS A 36 3.55 29.62 5.22
N PHE A 37 2.23 29.69 5.11
CA PHE A 37 1.35 28.60 5.54
C PHE A 37 1.57 27.33 4.72
N SER A 38 1.68 27.45 3.40
CA SER A 38 1.92 26.29 2.53
C SER A 38 3.23 25.57 2.83
N VAL A 39 4.30 26.31 3.17
CA VAL A 39 5.58 25.73 3.58
C VAL A 39 5.43 24.98 4.91
N ARG A 40 4.77 25.59 5.90
CA ARG A 40 4.51 24.93 7.18
C ARG A 40 3.71 23.64 7.01
N VAL A 41 2.63 23.69 6.22
CA VAL A 41 1.81 22.50 5.95
C VAL A 41 2.60 21.41 5.23
N LYS A 42 3.49 21.76 4.29
CA LYS A 42 4.38 20.77 3.66
C LYS A 42 5.35 20.14 4.64
N GLU A 43 5.94 20.93 5.54
CA GLU A 43 6.81 20.44 6.62
C GLU A 43 6.02 19.50 7.56
N ASP A 44 4.82 19.90 7.96
CA ASP A 44 3.95 19.09 8.81
C ASP A 44 3.53 17.79 8.12
N ILE A 45 3.18 17.83 6.82
CA ILE A 45 2.85 16.63 6.03
C ILE A 45 4.06 15.71 5.90
N ALA A 46 5.27 16.23 5.66
CA ALA A 46 6.48 15.41 5.58
C ALA A 46 6.73 14.67 6.91
N ASN A 47 6.67 15.40 8.02
CA ASN A 47 6.77 14.80 9.35
C ASN A 47 5.67 13.76 9.59
N ILE A 48 4.46 14.00 9.06
CA ILE A 48 3.34 13.08 9.18
C ILE A 48 3.59 11.77 8.42
N VAL A 49 4.09 11.87 7.19
CA VAL A 49 4.40 10.72 6.35
C VAL A 49 5.51 9.88 6.98
N ASP A 50 6.53 10.52 7.53
CA ASP A 50 7.66 9.83 8.15
C ASP A 50 7.23 8.95 9.34
N TYR A 51 6.35 9.45 10.23
CA TYR A 51 5.87 8.62 11.35
C TYR A 51 5.03 7.43 10.88
N LYS A 52 4.18 7.62 9.86
CA LYS A 52 3.33 6.53 9.34
C LYS A 52 4.16 5.46 8.65
N VAL A 53 5.20 5.87 7.91
CA VAL A 53 6.12 4.93 7.27
C VAL A 53 6.88 4.13 8.32
N ALA A 54 7.35 4.76 9.40
CA ALA A 54 8.01 4.07 10.50
C ALA A 54 7.10 3.06 11.20
N ASP A 55 5.86 3.44 11.50
CA ASP A 55 4.87 2.56 12.16
C ASP A 55 4.45 1.39 11.25
N ASN A 56 4.19 1.67 9.97
CA ASN A 56 3.89 0.65 8.97
C ASN A 56 5.06 -0.33 8.79
N LYS A 57 6.30 0.15 8.81
CA LYS A 57 7.49 -0.70 8.73
C LYS A 57 7.59 -1.61 9.95
N ALA A 58 7.41 -1.08 11.16
CA ALA A 58 7.42 -1.87 12.38
C ALA A 58 6.32 -2.95 12.37
N PHE A 59 5.11 -2.60 11.89
CA PHE A 59 4.02 -3.56 11.72
C PHE A 59 4.35 -4.66 10.69
N ALA A 60 4.89 -4.28 9.53
CA ALA A 60 5.28 -5.22 8.49
C ALA A 60 6.40 -6.17 8.95
N ASP A 61 7.38 -5.66 9.72
CA ASP A 61 8.46 -6.48 10.27
C ASP A 61 7.94 -7.46 11.34
N ARG A 62 6.97 -7.06 12.17
CA ARG A 62 6.29 -8.00 13.10
C ARG A 62 5.59 -9.12 12.37
N LEU A 63 4.81 -8.81 11.33
CA LEU A 63 4.14 -9.83 10.51
C LEU A 63 5.14 -10.78 9.84
N ARG A 64 6.28 -10.28 9.38
CA ARG A 64 7.36 -11.12 8.82
C ARG A 64 7.96 -12.05 9.86
N GLU A 65 8.23 -11.56 11.06
CA GLU A 65 8.76 -12.40 12.15
C GLU A 65 7.75 -13.46 12.61
N GLU A 66 6.47 -13.12 12.66
CA GLU A 66 5.39 -14.07 12.95
C GLU A 66 5.28 -15.13 11.84
N ALA A 67 5.33 -14.71 10.57
CA ALA A 67 5.35 -15.63 9.42
C ALA A 67 6.57 -16.57 9.43
N LYS A 68 7.75 -16.10 9.85
CA LYS A 68 8.93 -16.97 10.04
C LYS A 68 8.74 -18.00 11.15
N ARG A 69 8.00 -17.66 12.20
CA ARG A 69 7.70 -18.55 13.33
C ARG A 69 6.59 -19.55 13.01
N TYR A 70 5.76 -19.25 12.02
CA TYR A 70 4.70 -20.14 11.57
C TYR A 70 5.30 -21.45 11.05
N LYS A 71 5.01 -22.55 11.76
CA LYS A 71 5.23 -23.91 11.25
C LYS A 71 3.87 -24.45 10.85
N PRO A 72 3.65 -24.80 9.57
CA PRO A 72 2.41 -25.45 9.18
C PRO A 72 2.26 -26.74 10.00
N ALA A 73 1.03 -27.03 10.42
CA ALA A 73 0.74 -28.33 11.02
C ALA A 73 1.21 -29.42 10.06
N GLY A 74 1.89 -30.44 10.59
CA GLY A 74 2.31 -31.59 9.80
C GLY A 74 1.09 -32.19 9.12
N ARG A 75 1.09 -32.22 7.78
CA ARG A 75 0.02 -32.88 7.02
C ARG A 75 -0.03 -34.34 7.43
N SER A 76 -1.22 -34.87 7.68
CA SER A 76 -1.35 -36.30 7.97
C SER A 76 -0.99 -37.08 6.71
N SER A 77 -0.61 -38.35 6.85
CA SER A 77 -0.38 -39.25 5.71
C SER A 77 -1.61 -39.41 4.81
N TYR A 78 -2.80 -39.10 5.32
CA TYR A 78 -4.06 -39.14 4.57
C TYR A 78 -4.30 -37.87 3.73
N ASP A 79 -3.59 -36.78 4.02
CA ASP A 79 -3.65 -35.51 3.27
C ASP A 79 -2.63 -35.46 2.12
N ASP A 80 -1.87 -36.55 1.92
CA ASP A 80 -0.91 -36.67 0.84
C ASP A 80 -1.58 -37.13 -0.45
N LEU A 81 -1.88 -36.18 -1.32
CA LEU A 81 -2.41 -36.41 -2.67
C LEU A 81 -1.31 -36.84 -3.66
N SER A 82 -0.10 -37.21 -3.19
CA SER A 82 1.00 -37.70 -4.03
C SER A 82 0.77 -39.10 -4.60
N ILE A 83 -0.37 -39.73 -4.31
CA ILE A 83 -0.71 -41.06 -4.80
C ILE A 83 -0.74 -41.01 -6.35
N PRO A 84 0.17 -41.70 -7.05
CA PRO A 84 0.21 -41.66 -8.50
C PRO A 84 -1.05 -42.31 -9.07
N ALA A 85 -1.49 -41.84 -10.25
CA ALA A 85 -2.66 -42.41 -10.93
C ALA A 85 -2.55 -43.95 -11.12
N SER A 86 -1.32 -44.48 -11.22
CA SER A 86 -1.05 -45.92 -11.31
C SER A 86 -1.46 -46.72 -10.06
N ALA A 87 -1.59 -46.08 -8.90
CA ALA A 87 -2.09 -46.72 -7.68
C ALA A 87 -3.61 -46.94 -7.72
N TYR A 88 -4.34 -46.15 -8.51
CA TYR A 88 -5.78 -46.32 -8.75
C TYR A 88 -6.04 -47.15 -10.01
N TYR A 89 -5.19 -47.01 -11.03
CA TYR A 89 -5.34 -47.65 -12.34
C TYR A 89 -4.09 -48.47 -12.69
N ASN A 90 -4.21 -49.80 -12.64
CA ASN A 90 -3.23 -50.68 -13.25
C ASN A 90 -3.27 -50.46 -14.78
N PRO A 91 -2.14 -50.37 -15.51
CA PRO A 91 -2.13 -50.38 -16.98
C PRO A 91 -2.79 -51.63 -17.60
N TYR A 92 -3.02 -52.69 -16.82
CA TYR A 92 -3.84 -53.87 -17.19
C TYR A 92 -5.24 -53.86 -16.54
N SER A 93 -5.72 -52.71 -16.08
CA SER A 93 -7.06 -52.57 -15.50
C SER A 93 -8.10 -52.71 -16.60
N TYR A 94 -8.73 -53.88 -16.71
CA TYR A 94 -9.89 -54.11 -17.55
C TYR A 94 -11.16 -53.44 -16.99
N GLY A 95 -11.06 -52.24 -16.40
CA GLY A 95 -12.20 -51.54 -15.80
C GLY A 95 -12.84 -52.29 -14.65
N ARG A 96 -12.06 -52.90 -13.74
CA ARG A 96 -12.60 -53.62 -12.56
C ARG A 96 -12.07 -53.03 -11.26
N PHE A 97 -12.96 -52.81 -10.31
CA PHE A 97 -12.64 -52.42 -8.93
C PHE A 97 -13.13 -53.53 -8.00
N GLY A 98 -12.19 -54.30 -7.45
CA GLY A 98 -12.52 -55.54 -6.74
C GLY A 98 -13.12 -56.60 -7.68
N SER A 99 -14.22 -57.23 -7.25
CA SER A 99 -14.94 -58.24 -8.04
C SER A 99 -15.96 -57.65 -9.02
N HIS A 100 -16.12 -56.33 -9.05
CA HIS A 100 -17.13 -55.65 -9.87
C HIS A 100 -16.49 -54.92 -11.06
N TYR A 101 -17.13 -55.06 -12.23
CA TYR A 101 -16.76 -54.32 -13.43
C TYR A 101 -17.35 -52.92 -13.35
N VAL A 102 -16.48 -51.93 -13.43
CA VAL A 102 -16.74 -50.49 -13.32
C VAL A 102 -16.20 -49.75 -14.54
N GLY A 103 -16.24 -50.39 -15.71
CA GLY A 103 -15.68 -49.89 -16.98
C GLY A 103 -15.86 -48.38 -17.18
N ASP A 104 -14.83 -47.78 -17.78
CA ASP A 104 -14.69 -46.34 -18.05
C ASP A 104 -15.94 -45.73 -18.70
#